data_AF-A0A6A6TJZ9-F1
#
_entry.id   AF-A0A6A6TJZ9-F1
#
_cell.length_a   1.000
_cell.length_b   1.000
_cell.length_c   1.000
_cell.angle_alpha   90.00
_cell.angle_beta   90.00
_cell.angle_gamma   90.00
#
_symmetry.space_group_name_H-M   'P 1'
#
loop_
_entity.id
_entity.type
_entity.pdbx_description
1 polymer ?
#
loop_
_entity_poly.entity_id
_entity_poly.type
_entity_poly.pdbx_seq_one_letter_code
_entity_poly.pdbx_strand_id
1 'polypeptide(L)'
;MADSAVTPAPPTLKVKSQSCCVNCLATFLLAIATAPYRRSFYMYTWKPLVELRRAGDDRAKVVALVKDFKSDKYAELQSAQVAGSFCAGAVFATINWSKQGNAHWTADALFFCSLACSLWAVITSIQSKSILDDLPNDDQLNSSLPIDEVQRMRRSILRYRKRPGIRHCAMIFIWQFSTMMSSYGWVTFVAGLTVYMCTPFIKGEEWSQKHLIAIIYLTTGFIGLVTYLSSTLFVYVGEKDYLQSVASSKVSTSDSEDAIGAQRSTMLPKNGTSSAGKTKMPARARTLYDGYEPGDLEWHRPQRKRRLLI
;
A
#
# COMPACT_ATOMS: atom_id res chain seq x y z
N MET A 1 23.05 -71.77 -3.57
CA MET A 1 23.64 -70.42 -3.40
C MET A 1 23.03 -69.53 -4.47
N ALA A 2 21.96 -68.83 -4.12
CA ALA A 2 21.29 -67.86 -4.99
C ALA A 2 21.02 -66.64 -4.11
N ASP A 3 21.84 -65.61 -4.28
CA ASP A 3 21.74 -64.35 -3.54
C ASP A 3 20.49 -63.60 -3.99
N SER A 4 19.56 -63.41 -3.04
CA SER A 4 18.34 -62.64 -3.23
C SER A 4 18.67 -61.14 -3.13
N ALA A 5 18.62 -60.45 -4.27
CA ALA A 5 18.85 -59.02 -4.37
C ALA A 5 17.71 -58.24 -3.70
N VAL A 6 17.99 -57.66 -2.53
CA VAL A 6 17.09 -56.73 -1.83
C VAL A 6 17.08 -55.40 -2.58
N THR A 7 15.93 -55.06 -3.17
CA THR A 7 15.72 -53.79 -3.88
C THR A 7 15.45 -52.67 -2.86
N PRO A 8 16.19 -51.55 -2.85
CA PRO A 8 15.95 -50.45 -1.91
C PRO A 8 14.72 -49.63 -2.31
N ALA A 9 13.84 -49.39 -1.35
CA ALA A 9 12.63 -48.57 -1.52
C ALA A 9 12.98 -47.08 -1.75
N PRO A 10 12.24 -46.35 -2.62
CA PRO A 10 12.52 -44.95 -2.93
C PRO A 10 12.10 -44.00 -1.79
N PRO A 11 12.95 -43.04 -1.37
CA PRO A 11 12.62 -42.06 -0.33
C PRO A 11 12.10 -40.76 -0.95
N THR A 12 10.80 -40.60 -1.19
CA THR A 12 10.30 -39.37 -1.85
C THR A 12 8.91 -38.89 -1.42
N LEU A 13 8.66 -38.65 -0.11
CA LEU A 13 7.41 -37.98 0.31
C LEU A 13 7.52 -36.87 1.38
N LYS A 14 8.67 -36.61 2.02
CA LYS A 14 8.76 -35.60 3.11
C LYS A 14 9.06 -34.16 2.68
N VAL A 15 9.57 -33.91 1.47
CA VAL A 15 10.08 -32.58 1.08
C VAL A 15 8.96 -31.58 0.71
N LYS A 16 7.77 -32.05 0.29
CA LYS A 16 6.72 -31.17 -0.26
C LYS A 16 5.88 -30.46 0.82
N SER A 17 5.74 -31.04 2.01
CA SER A 17 4.93 -30.48 3.10
C SER A 17 5.62 -29.31 3.80
N GLN A 18 6.95 -29.35 3.92
CA GLN A 18 7.72 -28.33 4.64
C GLN A 18 7.74 -26.98 3.91
N SER A 19 7.77 -26.99 2.57
CA SER A 19 7.70 -25.76 1.77
C SER A 19 6.34 -25.05 1.83
N CYS A 20 5.25 -25.76 2.14
CA CYS A 20 3.92 -25.16 2.23
C CYS A 20 3.77 -24.33 3.52
N CYS A 21 4.15 -24.89 4.67
CA CYS A 21 4.08 -24.19 5.95
C CYS A 21 4.99 -22.96 6.00
N VAL A 22 6.22 -23.06 5.47
CA VAL A 22 7.15 -21.91 5.42
C VAL A 22 6.59 -20.79 4.54
N ASN A 23 5.99 -21.12 3.39
CA ASN A 23 5.38 -20.12 2.51
C ASN A 23 4.13 -19.48 3.13
N CYS A 24 3.30 -20.25 3.83
CA CYS A 24 2.15 -19.72 4.56
C CYS A 24 2.59 -18.76 5.69
N LEU A 25 3.58 -19.16 6.49
CA LEU A 25 4.11 -18.32 7.57
C LEU A 25 4.75 -17.04 7.03
N ALA A 26 5.56 -17.14 5.97
CA ALA A 26 6.18 -15.99 5.34
C ALA A 26 5.12 -15.02 4.77
N THR A 27 4.06 -15.54 4.16
CA THR A 27 2.96 -14.72 3.64
C THR A 27 2.20 -14.03 4.77
N PHE A 28 1.98 -14.73 5.88
CA PHE A 28 1.31 -14.18 7.05
C PHE A 28 2.15 -13.08 7.72
N LEU A 29 3.44 -13.31 7.91
CA LEU A 29 4.37 -12.29 8.43
C LEU A 29 4.48 -11.08 7.51
N LEU A 30 4.51 -11.30 6.19
CA LEU A 30 4.49 -10.22 5.22
C LEU A 30 3.17 -9.45 5.28
N ALA A 31 2.03 -10.13 5.43
CA ALA A 31 0.74 -9.49 5.58
C ALA A 31 0.69 -8.62 6.85
N ILE A 32 1.24 -9.10 7.97
CA ILE A 32 1.33 -8.32 9.21
C ILE A 32 2.28 -7.13 9.05
N ALA A 33 3.48 -7.35 8.50
CA ALA A 33 4.47 -6.31 8.32
C ALA A 33 3.97 -5.20 7.39
N THR A 34 3.23 -5.58 6.34
CA THR A 34 2.67 -4.62 5.38
C THR A 34 1.33 -4.04 5.79
N ALA A 35 0.58 -4.67 6.71
CA ALA A 35 -0.76 -4.24 7.11
C ALA A 35 -0.86 -2.74 7.48
N PRO A 36 0.08 -2.16 8.26
CA PRO A 36 -0.03 -0.76 8.68
C PRO A 36 -0.07 0.25 7.52
N TYR A 37 0.57 -0.07 6.39
CA TYR A 37 0.72 0.84 5.27
C TYR A 37 0.17 0.29 3.95
N ARG A 38 -0.41 -0.92 3.93
CA ARG A 38 -0.89 -1.60 2.72
C ARG A 38 -1.91 -0.75 1.94
N ARG A 39 -2.83 -0.10 2.66
CA ARG A 39 -3.84 0.77 2.03
C ARG A 39 -3.19 2.01 1.43
N SER A 40 -2.34 2.70 2.19
CA SER A 40 -1.62 3.89 1.72
C SER A 40 -0.76 3.57 0.50
N PHE A 41 -0.08 2.43 0.53
CA PHE A 41 0.67 1.91 -0.61
C PHE A 41 -0.19 1.74 -1.86
N TYR A 42 -1.36 1.11 -1.73
CA TYR A 42 -2.25 0.86 -2.85
C TYR A 42 -2.83 2.16 -3.42
N MET A 43 -3.41 2.99 -2.55
CA MET A 43 -4.15 4.19 -2.94
C MET A 43 -3.25 5.33 -3.42
N TYR A 44 -2.15 5.60 -2.72
CA TYR A 44 -1.32 6.80 -2.98
C TYR A 44 -0.13 6.53 -3.87
N THR A 45 0.15 5.27 -4.24
CA THR A 45 1.30 4.97 -5.09
C THR A 45 1.01 3.93 -6.15
N TRP A 46 0.54 2.74 -5.79
CA TRP A 46 0.33 1.71 -6.81
C TRP A 46 -0.70 2.12 -7.87
N LYS A 47 -1.91 2.46 -7.44
CA LYS A 47 -3.03 2.82 -8.33
C LYS A 47 -2.73 4.04 -9.21
N PRO A 48 -2.26 5.19 -8.68
CA PRO A 48 -1.93 6.34 -9.53
C PRO A 48 -0.84 6.04 -10.55
N LEU A 49 0.18 5.24 -10.20
CA LEU A 49 1.25 4.87 -11.13
C LEU A 49 0.74 3.94 -12.24
N VAL A 50 -0.22 3.07 -11.94
CA VAL A 50 -0.87 2.21 -12.95
C VAL A 50 -1.75 3.05 -13.89
N GLU A 51 -2.55 3.96 -13.35
CA GLU A 51 -3.41 4.86 -14.14
C GLU A 51 -2.57 5.78 -15.06
N LEU A 52 -1.48 6.34 -14.53
CA LEU A 52 -0.54 7.16 -15.30
C LEU A 52 0.16 6.37 -16.42
N ARG A 53 0.31 5.05 -16.25
CA ARG A 53 0.82 4.17 -17.31
C ARG A 53 -0.26 3.88 -18.36
N ARG A 54 -1.50 3.62 -17.92
CA ARG A 54 -2.65 3.34 -18.79
C ARG A 54 -3.07 4.55 -19.62
N ALA A 55 -2.86 5.77 -19.13
CA ALA A 55 -3.11 7.00 -19.88
C ALA A 55 -2.31 7.10 -21.20
N GLY A 56 -1.27 6.27 -21.40
CA GLY A 56 -0.57 6.19 -22.67
C GLY A 56 0.13 7.49 -23.02
N ASP A 57 -0.20 8.07 -24.17
CA ASP A 57 0.30 9.36 -24.65
C ASP A 57 -0.81 10.45 -24.66
N ASP A 58 -1.95 10.20 -23.99
CA ASP A 58 -3.02 11.19 -23.82
C ASP A 58 -2.57 12.27 -22.82
N ARG A 59 -2.17 13.42 -23.37
CA ARG A 59 -1.64 14.56 -22.63
C ARG A 59 -2.61 15.10 -21.57
N ALA A 60 -3.88 15.26 -21.90
CA ALA A 60 -4.85 15.85 -20.98
C ALA A 60 -5.06 14.94 -19.77
N LYS A 61 -5.17 13.62 -20.00
CA LYS A 61 -5.27 12.62 -18.93
C LYS A 61 -4.01 12.56 -18.08
N VAL A 62 -2.82 12.56 -18.70
CA VAL A 62 -1.54 12.52 -17.98
C VAL A 62 -1.39 13.75 -17.07
N VAL A 63 -1.69 14.96 -17.57
CA VAL A 63 -1.60 16.18 -16.76
C VAL A 63 -2.54 16.11 -15.56
N ALA A 64 -3.80 15.73 -15.75
CA ALA A 64 -4.76 15.57 -14.66
C ALA A 64 -4.29 14.54 -13.61
N LEU A 65 -3.82 13.37 -14.04
CA LEU A 65 -3.33 12.32 -13.13
C LEU A 65 -2.05 12.72 -12.39
N VAL A 66 -1.16 13.49 -13.02
CA VAL A 66 0.04 14.02 -12.36
C VAL A 66 -0.33 15.04 -11.29
N LYS A 67 -1.33 15.90 -11.57
CA LYS A 67 -1.84 16.86 -10.60
C LYS A 67 -2.38 16.16 -9.35
N ASP A 68 -3.27 15.19 -9.56
CA ASP A 68 -3.88 14.41 -8.47
C ASP A 68 -2.79 13.65 -7.70
N PHE A 69 -1.87 12.97 -8.41
CA PHE A 69 -0.75 12.27 -7.78
C PHE A 69 0.14 13.19 -6.95
N LYS A 70 0.52 14.37 -7.47
CA LYS A 70 1.36 15.34 -6.75
C LYS A 70 0.69 15.77 -5.45
N SER A 71 -0.58 16.19 -5.53
CA SER A 71 -1.35 16.66 -4.36
C SER A 71 -1.47 15.57 -3.28
N ASP A 72 -1.93 14.38 -3.68
CA ASP A 72 -2.14 13.27 -2.76
C ASP A 72 -0.82 12.79 -2.15
N LYS A 73 0.23 12.67 -2.97
CA LYS A 73 1.54 12.21 -2.50
C LYS A 73 2.19 13.21 -1.57
N TYR A 74 2.03 14.50 -1.83
CA TYR A 74 2.53 15.55 -0.95
C TYR A 74 1.87 15.48 0.43
N ALA A 75 0.54 15.33 0.47
CA ALA A 75 -0.21 15.17 1.71
C ALA A 75 0.20 13.90 2.49
N GLU A 76 0.39 12.77 1.80
CA GLU A 76 0.90 11.54 2.40
C GLU A 76 2.28 11.77 3.03
N LEU A 77 3.25 12.31 2.27
CA LEU A 77 4.60 12.58 2.78
C LEU A 77 4.58 13.61 3.93
N GLN A 78 3.69 14.60 3.91
CA GLN A 78 3.55 15.54 5.02
C GLN A 78 3.05 14.82 6.27
N SER A 79 2.05 13.95 6.14
CA SER A 79 1.55 13.15 7.25
C SER A 79 2.63 12.22 7.83
N ALA A 80 3.42 11.55 6.96
CA ALA A 80 4.50 10.66 7.38
C ALA A 80 5.62 11.41 8.12
N GLN A 81 5.96 12.63 7.67
CA GLN A 81 6.92 13.50 8.32
C GLN A 81 6.44 13.95 9.70
N VAL A 82 5.21 14.46 9.81
CA VAL A 82 4.62 14.90 11.09
C VAL A 82 4.54 13.73 12.07
N ALA A 83 4.05 12.57 11.62
CA ALA A 83 3.98 11.37 12.42
C ALA A 83 5.36 10.86 12.87
N GLY A 84 6.36 10.92 11.99
CA GLY A 84 7.75 10.55 12.31
C GLY A 84 8.37 11.49 13.33
N SER A 85 8.21 12.81 13.18
CA SER A 85 8.68 13.79 14.15
C SER A 85 8.04 13.62 15.53
N PHE A 86 6.73 13.36 15.56
CA PHE A 86 6.02 13.10 16.82
C PHE A 86 6.50 11.80 17.48
N CYS A 87 6.68 10.72 16.71
CA CYS A 87 7.21 9.46 17.21
C CYS A 87 8.63 9.62 17.78
N ALA A 88 9.51 10.36 17.10
CA ALA A 88 10.85 10.67 17.61
C ALA A 88 10.78 11.45 18.94
N GLY A 89 9.89 12.44 19.05
CA GLY A 89 9.64 13.17 20.30
C GLY A 89 9.16 12.27 21.43
N ALA A 90 8.23 11.34 21.13
CA ALA A 90 7.75 10.35 22.09
C ALA A 90 8.89 9.44 22.57
N VAL A 91 9.74 8.94 21.67
CA VAL A 91 10.91 8.13 22.03
C VAL A 91 11.88 8.92 22.94
N PHE A 92 12.18 10.18 22.61
CA PHE A 92 13.06 11.00 23.45
C PHE A 92 12.50 11.22 24.86
N ALA A 93 11.18 11.40 24.98
CA ALA A 93 10.53 11.53 26.28
C ALA A 93 10.60 10.23 27.11
N THR A 94 10.52 9.06 26.46
CA THR A 94 10.51 7.76 27.13
C THR A 94 11.89 7.16 27.36
N ILE A 95 12.93 7.61 26.66
CA ILE A 95 14.29 7.04 26.75
C ILE A 95 14.89 7.13 28.17
N ASN A 96 14.47 8.13 28.95
CA ASN A 96 14.92 8.27 30.34
C ASN A 96 14.27 7.25 31.28
N TRP A 97 13.13 6.66 30.91
CA TRP A 97 12.40 5.71 31.73
C TRP A 97 13.09 4.35 31.81
N SER A 98 13.76 3.94 30.73
CA SER A 98 14.49 2.67 30.69
C SER A 98 15.80 2.71 31.46
N LYS A 99 16.42 3.89 31.60
CA LYS A 99 17.67 4.09 32.35
C LYS A 99 17.53 3.88 33.86
N GLN A 100 16.32 3.80 34.42
CA GLN A 100 16.08 3.59 35.85
C GLN A 100 16.35 2.14 36.34
N GLY A 101 17.29 1.43 35.70
CA GLY A 101 17.94 0.22 36.21
C GLY A 101 17.15 -1.09 36.11
N ASN A 102 15.85 -1.05 35.80
CA ASN A 102 15.01 -2.24 35.82
C ASN A 102 14.31 -2.59 34.52
N ALA A 103 14.47 -1.85 33.42
CA ALA A 103 13.88 -2.23 32.14
C ALA A 103 14.56 -3.46 31.53
N HIS A 104 13.81 -4.27 30.76
CA HIS A 104 14.40 -5.31 29.92
C HIS A 104 15.08 -4.67 28.71
N TRP A 105 16.29 -5.11 28.33
CA TRP A 105 17.10 -4.52 27.25
C TRP A 105 16.36 -4.44 25.90
N THR A 106 15.39 -5.33 25.65
CA THR A 106 14.58 -5.31 24.43
C THR A 106 13.74 -4.04 24.31
N ALA A 107 13.32 -3.42 25.42
CA ALA A 107 12.61 -2.14 25.37
C ALA A 107 13.51 -1.05 24.79
N ASP A 108 14.77 -0.97 25.24
CA ASP A 108 15.75 -0.02 24.70
C ASP A 108 16.02 -0.24 23.22
N ALA A 109 16.25 -1.50 22.82
CA ALA A 109 16.48 -1.84 21.42
C ALA A 109 15.29 -1.40 20.54
N LEU A 110 14.05 -1.65 20.99
CA LEU A 110 12.84 -1.25 20.27
C LEU A 110 12.66 0.27 20.21
N PHE A 111 12.99 1.01 21.28
CA PHE A 111 12.98 2.47 21.27
C PHE A 111 14.01 3.05 20.29
N PHE A 112 15.24 2.52 20.25
CA PHE A 112 16.24 2.95 19.28
C PHE A 112 15.86 2.59 17.84
N CYS A 113 15.29 1.40 17.61
CA CYS A 113 14.74 1.03 16.30
C CYS A 113 13.63 2.01 15.86
N SER A 114 12.73 2.37 16.77
CA SER A 114 11.69 3.37 16.50
C SER A 114 12.26 4.73 16.14
N LEU A 115 13.26 5.20 16.89
CA LEU A 115 13.94 6.46 16.63
C LEU A 115 14.61 6.45 15.25
N ALA A 116 15.35 5.39 14.93
CA ALA A 116 15.99 5.25 13.63
C ALA A 116 14.95 5.25 12.50
N CYS A 117 13.84 4.52 12.66
CA CYS A 117 12.77 4.49 11.68
C CYS A 117 12.13 5.87 11.48
N SER A 118 11.87 6.58 12.58
CA SER A 118 11.29 7.93 12.56
C SER A 118 12.19 8.95 11.88
N LEU A 119 13.50 8.91 12.13
CA LEU A 119 14.47 9.79 11.46
C LEU A 119 14.54 9.51 9.95
N TRP A 120 14.61 8.24 9.55
CA TRP A 120 14.58 7.87 8.14
C TRP A 120 13.27 8.28 7.46
N ALA A 121 12.13 8.17 8.14
CA ALA A 121 10.84 8.63 7.63
C ALA A 121 10.88 10.13 7.30
N VAL A 122 11.38 10.96 8.23
CA VAL A 122 11.48 12.42 8.04
C VAL A 122 12.46 12.78 6.92
N ILE A 123 13.68 12.22 6.94
CA ILE A 123 14.72 12.52 5.95
C ILE A 123 14.23 12.17 4.54
N THR A 124 13.69 10.97 4.35
CA THR A 124 13.23 10.51 3.04
C THR A 124 11.93 11.18 2.59
N SER A 125 11.10 11.65 3.53
CA SER A 125 9.95 12.51 3.23
C SER A 125 10.40 13.83 2.62
N ILE A 126 11.40 14.50 3.20
CA ILE A 126 11.93 15.76 2.69
C ILE A 126 12.52 15.56 1.28
N GLN A 127 13.33 14.52 1.09
CA GLN A 127 13.91 14.20 -0.22
C GLN A 127 12.83 13.91 -1.27
N SER A 128 11.80 13.16 -0.91
CA SER A 128 10.71 12.82 -1.84
C SER A 128 9.83 14.04 -2.17
N LYS A 129 9.62 14.95 -1.20
CA LYS A 129 8.91 16.22 -1.45
C LYS A 129 9.70 17.11 -2.41
N SER A 130 11.02 17.21 -2.26
CA SER A 130 11.86 17.97 -3.18
C SER A 130 11.73 17.49 -4.63
N ILE A 131 11.59 16.18 -4.87
CA ILE A 131 11.34 15.63 -6.22
C ILE A 131 9.95 16.05 -6.75
N LEU A 132 8.97 16.20 -5.88
CA LEU A 132 7.62 16.69 -6.24
C LEU A 132 7.60 18.21 -6.45
N ASP A 133 8.43 18.96 -5.73
CA ASP A 133 8.58 20.41 -5.87
C ASP A 133 9.23 20.80 -7.20
N ASP A 134 10.05 19.92 -7.77
CA ASP A 134 10.59 20.05 -9.14
C ASP A 134 9.52 19.92 -10.25
N LEU A 135 8.31 19.44 -9.91
CA LEU A 135 7.19 19.39 -10.85
C LEU A 135 6.48 20.75 -10.91
N PRO A 136 5.93 21.15 -12.07
CA PRO A 136 5.20 22.41 -12.19
C PRO A 136 4.08 22.54 -11.16
N ASN A 137 3.75 23.77 -10.77
CA ASN A 137 2.71 24.04 -9.79
C ASN A 137 1.31 23.77 -10.37
N ASP A 138 0.32 23.62 -9.50
CA ASP A 138 -1.06 23.28 -9.89
C ASP A 138 -1.69 24.28 -10.86
N ASP A 139 -1.26 25.54 -10.82
CA ASP A 139 -1.68 26.63 -11.71
C ASP A 139 -1.00 26.56 -13.09
N GLN A 140 0.19 25.94 -13.15
CA GLN A 140 0.96 25.71 -14.37
C GLN A 140 0.57 24.40 -15.05
N LEU A 141 -0.05 23.46 -14.31
CA LEU A 141 -0.56 22.19 -14.82
C LEU A 141 -1.83 22.34 -15.68
N ASN A 142 -1.67 22.94 -16.86
CA ASN A 142 -2.73 23.12 -17.84
C ASN A 142 -2.53 22.20 -19.05
N SER A 143 -3.62 21.92 -19.78
CA SER A 143 -3.57 21.12 -21.02
C SER A 143 -2.73 21.75 -22.13
N SER A 144 -2.30 23.00 -21.96
CA SER A 144 -1.41 23.76 -22.84
C SER A 144 0.09 23.55 -22.58
N LEU A 145 0.49 22.73 -21.59
CA LEU A 145 1.90 22.40 -21.26
C LEU A 145 2.67 21.68 -22.39
N PRO A 146 3.83 22.19 -22.85
CA PRO A 146 4.64 21.57 -23.90
C PRO A 146 4.84 20.05 -23.73
N ILE A 147 4.90 19.31 -24.85
CA ILE A 147 4.99 17.84 -24.84
C ILE A 147 6.26 17.35 -24.12
N ASP A 148 7.35 18.07 -24.29
CA ASP A 148 8.64 17.84 -23.64
C ASP A 148 8.54 17.98 -22.11
N GLU A 149 7.79 18.95 -21.60
CA GLU A 149 7.53 19.11 -20.17
C GLU A 149 6.67 17.97 -19.63
N VAL A 150 5.61 17.57 -20.35
CA VAL A 150 4.77 16.42 -19.98
C VAL A 150 5.60 15.14 -19.92
N GLN A 151 6.53 14.96 -20.86
CA GLN A 151 7.46 13.83 -20.83
C GLN A 151 8.48 13.93 -19.71
N ARG A 152 8.92 15.14 -19.31
CA ARG A 152 9.82 15.36 -18.17
C ARG A 152 9.11 15.01 -16.85
N MET A 153 7.89 15.50 -16.63
CA MET A 153 7.08 15.15 -15.46
C MET A 153 6.87 13.65 -15.36
N ARG A 154 6.48 13.03 -16.48
CA ARG A 154 6.29 11.58 -16.56
C ARG A 154 7.58 10.84 -16.23
N ARG A 155 8.74 11.28 -16.73
CA ARG A 155 10.04 10.64 -16.42
C ARG A 155 10.45 10.82 -14.95
N SER A 156 10.08 11.93 -14.32
CA SER A 156 10.33 12.16 -12.90
C SER A 156 9.54 11.19 -12.02
N ILE A 157 8.25 11.00 -12.32
CA ILE A 157 7.35 10.12 -11.54
C ILE A 157 7.54 8.64 -11.94
N LEU A 158 7.51 8.35 -13.24
CA LEU A 158 7.69 7.05 -13.86
C LEU A 158 9.08 6.99 -14.51
N ARG A 159 10.11 6.76 -13.70
CA ARG A 159 11.49 6.63 -14.18
C ARG A 159 11.66 5.52 -15.25
N TYR A 160 10.75 4.55 -15.30
CA TYR A 160 10.81 3.41 -16.23
C TYR A 160 9.52 3.22 -17.04
N ARG A 161 9.64 3.31 -18.38
CA ARG A 161 8.52 3.24 -19.32
C ARG A 161 8.11 1.81 -19.73
N LYS A 162 9.02 0.82 -19.73
CA LYS A 162 8.75 -0.52 -20.28
C LYS A 162 9.01 -1.66 -19.28
N ARG A 163 7.95 -2.47 -19.10
CA ARG A 163 7.78 -3.70 -18.30
C ARG A 163 8.09 -3.59 -16.79
N PRO A 164 7.26 -4.20 -15.92
CA PRO A 164 7.55 -4.28 -14.49
C PRO A 164 8.76 -5.20 -14.26
N GLY A 165 9.93 -4.59 -14.08
CA GLY A 165 11.15 -5.28 -13.63
C GLY A 165 11.57 -4.80 -12.24
N ILE A 166 12.74 -5.27 -11.77
CA ILE A 166 13.33 -4.90 -10.47
C ILE A 166 13.39 -3.37 -10.27
N ARG A 167 13.68 -2.64 -11.35
CA ARG A 167 13.72 -1.17 -11.38
C ARG A 167 12.37 -0.51 -11.08
N HIS A 168 11.26 -1.14 -11.45
CA HIS A 168 9.92 -0.65 -11.13
C HIS A 168 9.60 -0.86 -9.64
N CYS A 169 9.95 -2.02 -9.09
CA CYS A 169 9.81 -2.28 -7.66
C CYS A 169 10.65 -1.31 -6.83
N ALA A 170 11.89 -1.02 -7.25
CA ALA A 170 12.75 -0.05 -6.58
C ALA A 170 12.14 1.36 -6.58
N MET A 171 11.53 1.79 -7.69
CA MET A 171 10.84 3.07 -7.79
C MET A 171 9.65 3.15 -6.82
N ILE A 172 8.79 2.13 -6.81
CA ILE A 172 7.66 2.06 -5.87
C ILE A 172 8.17 2.06 -4.42
N PHE A 173 9.21 1.29 -4.14
CA PHE A 173 9.84 1.24 -2.84
C PHE A 173 10.31 2.61 -2.38
N ILE A 174 11.01 3.37 -3.23
CA ILE A 174 11.47 4.73 -2.90
C ILE A 174 10.28 5.63 -2.56
N TRP A 175 9.21 5.62 -3.38
CA TRP A 175 8.02 6.42 -3.13
C TRP A 175 7.30 6.06 -1.83
N GLN A 176 7.40 4.81 -1.38
CA GLN A 176 6.69 4.29 -0.20
C GLN A 176 7.56 4.17 1.04
N PHE A 177 8.87 4.31 0.90
CA PHE A 177 9.83 4.10 1.97
C PHE A 177 9.55 5.00 3.17
N SER A 178 9.25 6.28 2.94
CA SER A 178 8.98 7.21 4.04
C SER A 178 7.76 6.81 4.89
N THR A 179 6.63 6.50 4.25
CA THR A 179 5.40 6.04 4.93
C THR A 179 5.61 4.71 5.65
N MET A 180 6.35 3.79 5.03
CA MET A 180 6.70 2.50 5.61
C MET A 180 7.55 2.68 6.88
N MET A 181 8.59 3.49 6.83
CA MET A 181 9.46 3.78 7.97
C MET A 181 8.71 4.49 9.10
N SER A 182 7.81 5.42 8.76
CA SER A 182 6.95 6.09 9.74
C SER A 182 6.07 5.08 10.49
N SER A 183 5.45 4.15 9.75
CA SER A 183 4.62 3.09 10.33
C SER A 183 5.43 2.13 11.21
N TYR A 184 6.61 1.71 10.76
CA TYR A 184 7.50 0.86 11.56
C TYR A 184 8.01 1.56 12.81
N GLY A 185 8.26 2.87 12.75
CA GLY A 185 8.57 3.67 13.93
C GLY A 185 7.50 3.54 15.00
N TRP A 186 6.23 3.74 14.63
CA TRP A 186 5.12 3.60 15.56
C TRP A 186 4.93 2.19 16.10
N VAL A 187 5.01 1.16 15.24
CA VAL A 187 4.87 -0.24 15.67
C VAL A 187 5.98 -0.62 16.64
N THR A 188 7.23 -0.28 16.35
CA THR A 188 8.37 -0.57 17.23
C THR A 188 8.32 0.25 18.52
N PHE A 189 7.82 1.49 18.48
CA PHE A 189 7.59 2.30 19.68
C PHE A 189 6.56 1.64 20.61
N VAL A 190 5.38 1.27 20.07
CA VAL A 190 4.33 0.61 20.86
C VAL A 190 4.81 -0.73 21.40
N ALA A 191 5.57 -1.49 20.61
CA ALA A 191 6.19 -2.73 21.08
C ALA A 191 7.20 -2.47 22.22
N GLY A 192 8.06 -1.46 22.10
CA GLY A 192 9.01 -1.08 23.14
C GLY A 192 8.32 -0.64 24.42
N LEU A 193 7.25 0.14 24.31
CA LEU A 193 6.42 0.57 25.43
C LEU A 193 5.72 -0.63 26.10
N THR A 194 5.23 -1.58 25.30
CA THR A 194 4.60 -2.80 25.81
C THR A 194 5.60 -3.64 26.60
N VAL A 195 6.80 -3.86 26.05
CA VAL A 195 7.88 -4.59 26.76
C VAL A 195 8.26 -3.87 28.04
N TYR A 196 8.39 -2.54 28.00
CA TYR A 196 8.70 -1.74 29.18
C TYR A 196 7.64 -1.91 30.28
N MET A 197 6.36 -1.72 29.95
CA MET A 197 5.26 -1.88 30.90
C MET A 197 5.12 -3.32 31.42
N CYS A 198 5.43 -4.33 30.58
CA CYS A 198 5.37 -5.74 30.97
C CYS A 198 6.62 -6.26 31.68
N THR A 199 7.66 -5.42 31.86
CA THR A 199 8.88 -5.80 32.57
C THR A 199 8.66 -6.50 33.91
N PRO A 200 7.76 -6.06 34.82
CA PRO A 200 7.48 -6.79 36.07
C PRO A 200 7.07 -8.25 35.84
N PHE A 201 6.24 -8.53 34.83
CA PHE A 201 5.85 -9.89 34.46
C PHE A 201 7.02 -10.69 33.86
N ILE A 202 7.82 -10.05 32.99
CA ILE A 202 8.95 -10.70 32.31
C ILE A 202 10.03 -11.12 33.32
N LYS A 203 10.28 -10.29 34.33
CA LYS A 203 11.29 -10.54 35.36
C LYS A 203 10.78 -11.41 36.51
N GLY A 204 9.47 -11.67 36.59
CA GLY A 204 8.87 -12.38 37.72
C GLY A 204 9.04 -11.62 39.03
N GLU A 205 8.90 -10.28 39.01
CA GLU A 205 8.94 -9.47 40.23
C GLU A 205 7.75 -9.80 41.15
N GLU A 206 7.89 -9.54 42.44
CA GLU A 206 6.78 -9.68 43.38
C GLU A 206 5.59 -8.78 43.00
N TRP A 207 4.38 -9.26 43.26
CA TRP A 207 3.16 -8.53 42.91
C TRP A 207 3.14 -7.14 43.53
N SER A 208 3.03 -6.12 42.69
CA SER A 208 3.20 -4.72 43.06
C SER A 208 2.31 -3.82 42.20
N GLN A 209 2.24 -2.54 42.55
CA GLN A 209 1.47 -1.53 41.78
C GLN A 209 1.87 -1.48 40.29
N LYS A 210 3.12 -1.82 39.96
CA LYS A 210 3.60 -1.90 38.57
C LYS A 210 2.82 -2.94 37.74
N HIS A 211 2.45 -4.07 38.35
CA HIS A 211 1.65 -5.11 37.69
C HIS A 211 0.25 -4.62 37.36
N LEU A 212 -0.38 -3.88 38.28
CA LEU A 212 -1.69 -3.27 38.05
C LEU A 212 -1.65 -2.24 36.91
N ILE A 213 -0.62 -1.38 36.88
CA ILE A 213 -0.39 -0.42 35.79
C ILE A 213 -0.24 -1.16 34.45
N ALA A 214 0.54 -2.24 34.44
CA ALA A 214 0.74 -3.06 33.23
C ALA A 214 -0.55 -3.72 32.74
N ILE A 215 -1.41 -4.23 33.64
CA ILE A 215 -2.72 -4.81 33.29
C ILE A 215 -3.64 -3.76 32.69
N ILE A 216 -3.72 -2.56 33.28
CA ILE A 216 -4.53 -1.45 32.76
C ILE A 216 -4.03 -1.03 31.38
N TYR A 217 -2.71 -0.92 31.21
CA TYR A 217 -2.08 -0.62 29.92
C TYR A 217 -2.44 -1.68 28.87
N LEU A 218 -2.30 -2.97 29.18
CA LEU A 218 -2.60 -4.08 28.26
C LEU A 218 -4.09 -4.12 27.89
N THR A 219 -4.97 -3.91 28.86
CA THR A 219 -6.43 -3.87 28.63
C THR A 219 -6.80 -2.72 27.69
N THR A 220 -6.23 -1.53 27.93
CA THR A 220 -6.44 -0.36 27.07
C THR A 220 -5.87 -0.56 25.68
N GLY A 221 -4.66 -1.11 25.58
CA GLY A 221 -4.03 -1.48 24.32
C GLY A 221 -4.83 -2.51 23.52
N PHE A 222 -5.43 -3.50 24.19
CA PHE A 222 -6.29 -4.49 23.56
C PHE A 222 -7.56 -3.87 22.97
N ILE A 223 -8.23 -2.98 23.71
CA ILE A 223 -9.40 -2.25 23.19
C ILE A 223 -9.01 -1.40 21.97
N GLY A 224 -7.86 -0.72 22.03
CA GLY A 224 -7.32 0.04 20.90
C GLY A 224 -7.05 -0.84 19.67
N LEU A 225 -6.46 -2.04 19.88
CA LEU A 225 -6.19 -3.00 18.81
C LEU A 225 -7.49 -3.50 18.15
N VAL A 226 -8.49 -3.89 18.94
CA VAL A 226 -9.80 -4.32 18.41
C VAL A 226 -10.46 -3.21 17.60
N THR A 227 -10.39 -1.97 18.09
CA THR A 227 -10.93 -0.79 17.39
C THR A 227 -10.21 -0.54 16.07
N TYR A 228 -8.87 -0.65 16.06
CA TYR A 228 -8.05 -0.52 14.86
C TYR A 228 -8.36 -1.60 13.83
N LEU A 229 -8.47 -2.86 14.24
CA LEU A 229 -8.81 -3.98 13.36
C LEU A 229 -10.22 -3.82 12.77
N SER A 230 -11.19 -3.40 13.59
CA SER A 230 -12.56 -3.14 13.15
C SER A 230 -12.61 -2.01 12.13
N SER A 231 -11.85 -0.92 12.35
CA SER A 231 -11.74 0.21 11.43
C SER A 231 -11.10 -0.20 10.10
N THR A 232 -10.04 -1.02 10.17
CA THR A 232 -9.35 -1.55 9.00
C THR A 232 -10.27 -2.47 8.19
N LEU A 233 -11.02 -3.35 8.87
CA LEU A 233 -11.98 -4.24 8.23
C LEU A 233 -13.13 -3.45 7.57
N PHE A 234 -13.69 -2.46 8.27
CA PHE A 234 -14.76 -1.60 7.75
C PHE A 234 -14.33 -0.90 6.46
N VAL A 235 -13.12 -0.32 6.48
CA VAL A 235 -12.51 0.29 5.31
C VAL A 235 -12.35 -0.70 4.16
N TYR A 236 -11.85 -1.90 4.45
CA TYR A 236 -11.61 -2.92 3.44
C TYR A 236 -12.89 -3.45 2.81
N VAL A 237 -13.93 -3.68 3.62
CA VAL A 237 -15.26 -4.09 3.14
C VAL A 237 -15.89 -2.97 2.31
N GLY A 238 -15.85 -1.73 2.79
CA GLY A 238 -16.40 -0.59 2.04
C GLY A 238 -15.72 -0.36 0.68
N GLU A 239 -14.41 -0.62 0.57
CA GLU A 239 -13.71 -0.56 -0.71
C GLU A 239 -14.18 -1.66 -1.66
N LYS A 240 -14.40 -2.89 -1.16
CA LYS A 240 -14.91 -4.00 -1.98
C LYS A 240 -16.33 -3.74 -2.46
N ASP A 241 -17.21 -3.29 -1.60
CA ASP A 241 -18.61 -3.00 -1.93
C ASP A 241 -18.68 -1.88 -2.98
N TYR A 242 -17.84 -0.86 -2.84
CA TYR A 242 -17.69 0.19 -3.84
C TYR A 242 -17.27 -0.39 -5.20
N LEU A 243 -16.23 -1.22 -5.24
CA LEU A 243 -15.76 -1.83 -6.49
C LEU A 243 -16.84 -2.71 -7.15
N GLN A 244 -17.61 -3.47 -6.37
CA GLN A 244 -18.72 -4.29 -6.87
C GLN A 244 -19.86 -3.43 -7.44
N SER A 245 -20.20 -2.31 -6.78
CA SER A 245 -21.22 -1.38 -7.27
C SER A 245 -20.85 -0.74 -8.61
N VAL A 246 -19.56 -0.41 -8.79
CA VAL A 246 -19.03 0.14 -10.04
C VAL A 246 -19.04 -0.91 -11.15
N ALA A 247 -18.64 -2.15 -10.84
CA ALA A 247 -18.69 -3.25 -11.82
C ALA A 247 -20.14 -3.54 -12.29
N SER A 248 -21.10 -3.54 -11.36
CA SER A 248 -22.51 -3.80 -11.67
C SER A 248 -23.14 -2.70 -12.52
N SER A 249 -22.76 -1.43 -12.28
CA SER A 249 -23.23 -0.28 -13.07
C SER A 249 -22.73 -0.33 -14.52
N LYS A 250 -21.52 -0.86 -14.75
CA LYS A 250 -20.96 -1.00 -16.11
C LYS A 250 -21.75 -1.99 -16.95
N VAL A 251 -22.08 -3.16 -16.39
CA VAL A 251 -22.89 -4.18 -17.08
C VAL A 251 -24.27 -3.63 -17.44
N SER A 252 -24.90 -2.90 -16.50
CA SER A 252 -26.23 -2.31 -16.75
C SER A 252 -26.23 -1.27 -17.88
N THR A 253 -25.12 -0.54 -18.05
CA THR A 253 -24.98 0.47 -19.11
C THR A 253 -24.73 -0.18 -20.47
N SER A 254 -23.86 -1.21 -20.54
CA SER A 254 -23.63 -1.94 -21.79
C SER A 254 -24.89 -2.64 -22.30
N ASP A 255 -25.66 -3.27 -21.41
CA ASP A 255 -26.90 -3.96 -21.78
C ASP A 255 -27.96 -2.98 -22.33
N SER A 256 -27.97 -1.74 -21.81
CA SER A 256 -28.86 -0.68 -22.29
C SER A 256 -28.43 -0.13 -23.66
N GLU A 257 -27.13 0.02 -23.92
CA GLU A 257 -26.61 0.45 -25.22
C GLU A 257 -26.86 -0.60 -26.31
N ASP A 258 -26.70 -1.89 -25.99
CA ASP A 258 -26.98 -2.99 -26.92
C ASP A 258 -28.49 -3.11 -27.22
N ALA A 259 -29.35 -2.91 -26.22
CA ALA A 259 -30.80 -2.88 -26.42
C ALA A 259 -31.26 -1.71 -27.30
N ILE A 260 -30.69 -0.51 -27.11
CA ILE A 260 -30.96 0.66 -27.96
C ILE A 260 -30.41 0.45 -29.37
N GLY A 261 -29.25 -0.19 -29.51
CA GLY A 261 -28.65 -0.56 -30.80
C GLY A 261 -29.54 -1.52 -31.60
N ALA A 262 -30.10 -2.55 -30.96
CA ALA A 262 -31.01 -3.51 -31.58
C ALA A 262 -32.34 -2.87 -32.02
N GLN A 263 -32.86 -1.91 -31.25
CA GLN A 263 -34.13 -1.24 -31.55
C GLN A 263 -34.00 -0.16 -32.65
N ARG A 264 -32.80 0.39 -32.87
CA ARG A 264 -32.54 1.41 -33.89
C ARG A 264 -32.42 0.84 -35.31
N SER A 265 -32.25 -0.47 -35.46
CA SER A 265 -32.21 -1.13 -36.78
C SER A 265 -33.58 -1.36 -37.41
N THR A 266 -34.69 -1.04 -36.73
CA THR A 266 -36.05 -1.29 -37.25
C THR A 266 -36.85 -0.05 -37.65
N MET A 267 -36.38 1.19 -37.43
CA MET A 267 -37.11 2.39 -37.86
C MET A 267 -36.21 3.57 -38.29
N LEU A 268 -36.24 3.86 -39.60
CA LEU A 268 -36.05 5.20 -40.18
C LEU A 268 -37.45 5.73 -40.60
N PRO A 269 -37.71 7.04 -40.78
CA PRO A 269 -36.97 8.26 -40.36
C PRO A 269 -37.86 9.34 -39.69
N LYS A 270 -37.28 10.32 -38.96
CA LYS A 270 -37.54 11.77 -39.16
C LYS A 270 -36.77 12.68 -38.20
N ASN A 271 -36.35 13.82 -38.77
CA ASN A 271 -35.70 14.98 -38.17
C ASN A 271 -36.37 15.51 -36.89
N GLY A 272 -35.55 15.89 -35.91
CA GLY A 272 -35.96 16.69 -34.77
C GLY A 272 -34.78 17.01 -33.84
N THR A 273 -34.19 18.19 -34.03
CA THR A 273 -33.12 18.76 -33.22
C THR A 273 -33.65 19.13 -31.83
N SER A 274 -33.13 18.52 -30.76
CA SER A 274 -33.34 19.02 -29.39
C SER A 274 -32.07 18.88 -28.56
N SER A 275 -31.66 20.02 -28.02
CA SER A 275 -30.47 20.24 -27.20
C SER A 275 -30.82 19.96 -25.73
N ALA A 276 -30.20 18.93 -25.15
CA ALA A 276 -30.37 18.60 -23.73
C ALA A 276 -29.08 18.86 -22.94
N GLY A 277 -29.24 19.58 -21.83
CA GLY A 277 -28.18 20.12 -20.98
C GLY A 277 -27.32 19.07 -20.30
N LYS A 278 -26.01 19.33 -20.28
CA LYS A 278 -25.01 18.52 -19.58
C LYS A 278 -24.97 18.91 -18.10
N THR A 279 -25.52 18.05 -17.25
CA THR A 279 -25.33 18.09 -15.80
C THR A 279 -23.85 17.83 -15.48
N LYS A 280 -23.18 18.82 -14.87
CA LYS A 280 -21.78 18.71 -14.43
C LYS A 280 -21.70 17.82 -13.18
N MET A 281 -21.29 16.57 -13.36
CA MET A 281 -20.83 15.71 -12.26
C MET A 281 -19.49 16.25 -11.69
N PRO A 282 -19.29 16.21 -10.37
CA PRO A 282 -18.04 16.65 -9.73
C PRO A 282 -16.85 15.78 -10.15
N ALA A 283 -15.68 16.42 -10.36
CA ALA A 283 -14.49 15.84 -10.96
C ALA A 283 -13.93 14.58 -10.25
N ARG A 284 -14.17 14.44 -8.94
CA ARG A 284 -13.72 13.28 -8.14
C ARG A 284 -14.39 11.96 -8.55
N ALA A 285 -15.55 12.00 -9.20
CA ALA A 285 -16.24 10.82 -9.68
C ALA A 285 -15.81 10.39 -11.09
N ARG A 286 -15.03 11.20 -11.84
CA ARG A 286 -14.74 10.95 -13.26
C ARG A 286 -13.45 10.19 -13.55
N THR A 287 -12.44 10.29 -12.68
CA THR A 287 -11.12 9.66 -12.89
C THR A 287 -11.04 8.20 -12.44
N LEU A 288 -12.08 7.68 -11.79
CA LEU A 288 -12.16 6.28 -11.32
C LEU A 288 -12.85 5.32 -12.32
N TYR A 289 -13.26 5.82 -13.49
CA TYR A 289 -14.18 5.12 -14.39
C TYR A 289 -13.55 4.13 -15.39
N ASP A 290 -12.25 4.16 -15.63
CA ASP A 290 -11.64 3.34 -16.70
C ASP A 290 -10.68 2.25 -16.18
N GLY A 291 -11.12 0.99 -16.30
CA GLY A 291 -10.28 -0.21 -16.25
C GLY A 291 -9.82 -0.67 -14.86
N TYR A 292 -10.61 -1.50 -14.19
CA TYR A 292 -10.08 -2.43 -13.18
C TYR A 292 -10.41 -3.85 -13.65
N GLU A 293 -9.42 -4.53 -14.24
CA GLU A 293 -9.45 -5.97 -14.45
C GLU A 293 -8.90 -6.64 -13.18
N PRO A 294 -9.69 -7.46 -12.47
CA PRO A 294 -9.27 -8.12 -11.22
C PRO A 294 -8.04 -9.05 -11.34
N GLY A 295 -7.56 -9.34 -12.55
CA GLY A 295 -6.40 -10.21 -12.81
C GLY A 295 -5.02 -9.58 -12.54
N ASP A 296 -4.92 -8.25 -12.41
CA ASP A 296 -3.61 -7.55 -12.32
C ASP A 296 -2.92 -7.68 -10.94
N LEU A 297 -3.60 -8.21 -9.92
CA LEU A 297 -3.04 -8.47 -8.58
C LEU A 297 -2.49 -9.88 -8.42
N GLU A 298 -2.70 -10.75 -9.41
CA GLU A 298 -2.05 -12.05 -9.45
C GLU A 298 -0.60 -11.81 -9.88
N TRP A 299 0.31 -11.81 -8.90
CA TRP A 299 1.75 -11.82 -9.15
C TRP A 299 2.06 -12.87 -10.21
N HIS A 300 2.29 -12.43 -11.45
CA HIS A 300 2.71 -13.32 -12.53
C HIS A 300 3.94 -14.09 -12.06
N ARG A 301 3.74 -15.36 -11.69
CA ARG A 301 4.84 -16.30 -11.55
C ARG A 301 5.62 -16.21 -12.85
N PRO A 302 6.94 -16.01 -12.80
CA PRO A 302 7.74 -16.00 -14.02
C PRO A 302 7.51 -17.35 -14.71
N GLN A 303 6.81 -17.34 -15.85
CA GLN A 303 6.71 -18.52 -16.69
C GLN A 303 8.13 -18.84 -17.15
N ARG A 304 8.71 -19.86 -16.52
CA ARG A 304 9.99 -20.46 -16.88
C ARG A 304 9.80 -21.02 -18.29
N LYS A 305 10.18 -20.26 -19.31
CA LYS A 305 10.28 -20.76 -20.69
C LYS A 305 11.29 -21.91 -20.69
N ARG A 306 10.79 -23.15 -20.62
CA ARG A 306 11.57 -24.32 -21.02
C ARG A 306 11.80 -24.18 -22.52
N ARG A 307 13.02 -23.81 -22.91
CA ARG A 307 13.50 -24.09 -24.27
C ARG A 307 13.59 -25.61 -24.36
N LEU A 308 12.65 -26.21 -25.06
CA LEU A 308 12.85 -27.53 -25.64
C LEU A 308 13.87 -27.35 -26.75
N LEU A 309 15.07 -27.87 -26.52
CA LEU A 309 16.00 -28.23 -27.59
C LEU A 309 15.42 -29.49 -28.24
N ILE A 310 15.07 -29.37 -29.51
CA ILE A 310 15.07 -30.48 -30.47
C ILE A 310 16.27 -30.19 -31.37
#